data_AF-A0A858T053-F1
#
_entry.id   AF-A0A858T053-F1
#
_cell.length_a   1.000
_cell.length_b   1.000
_cell.length_c   1.000
_cell.angle_alpha   90.00
_cell.angle_beta   90.00
_cell.angle_gamma   90.00
#
_symmetry.space_group_name_H-M   'P 1'
#
loop_
_entity.id
_entity.type
_entity.pdbx_description
1 polymer ?
#
loop_
_entity_poly.entity_id
_entity_poly.type
_entity_poly.pdbx_seq_one_letter_code
_entity_poly.pdbx_strand_id
1 'polypeptide(L)'
;MMLCLVAGVAEARTYAGEEAAALRCANTMAFTAVALEDTGRMSEAEKDVLLGITVLILENHVSGTWQQKKAALAVVRDRRDVFETLEDFERFAEQCFRQFPIN
;
A
#
# COMPACT_ATOMS: atom_id res chain seq x y z
N MET A 1 34.94 25.44 -8.17
CA MET A 1 33.70 25.64 -7.39
C MET A 1 32.96 24.31 -7.43
N MET A 2 33.03 23.55 -6.34
CA MET A 2 32.61 22.14 -6.27
C MET A 2 31.10 22.06 -6.02
N LEU A 3 30.43 21.25 -6.84
CA LEU A 3 29.02 20.87 -6.74
C LEU A 3 28.74 20.16 -5.40
N CYS A 4 27.68 20.54 -4.71
CA CYS A 4 26.95 19.68 -3.77
C CYS A 4 25.50 19.56 -4.26
N LEU A 5 25.23 18.56 -5.10
CA LEU A 5 23.87 18.05 -5.28
C LEU A 5 23.53 17.29 -3.99
N VAL A 6 22.71 17.89 -3.14
CA VAL A 6 22.10 17.17 -2.03
C VAL A 6 21.02 16.29 -2.66
N ALA A 7 21.37 15.05 -2.99
CA ALA A 7 20.37 14.02 -3.25
C ALA A 7 19.55 13.90 -1.96
N GLY A 8 18.30 14.35 -2.00
CA GLY A 8 17.39 14.28 -0.87
C GLY A 8 17.23 12.83 -0.43
N VAL A 9 17.92 12.44 0.62
CA VAL A 9 17.66 11.19 1.32
C VAL A 9 16.27 11.36 1.89
N ALA A 10 15.27 10.70 1.31
CA ALA A 10 13.93 10.68 1.88
C ALA A 10 14.06 10.16 3.31
N GLU A 11 13.86 11.04 4.28
CA GLU A 11 13.99 10.72 5.70
C GLU A 11 13.11 9.51 6.00
N ALA A 12 13.72 8.46 6.55
CA ALA A 12 13.01 7.22 6.86
C ALA A 12 11.98 7.51 7.97
N ARG A 13 10.70 7.55 7.59
CA ARG A 13 9.59 7.77 8.52
C ARG A 13 9.17 6.45 9.13
N THR A 14 9.06 6.41 10.46
CA THR A 14 8.45 5.28 11.17
C THR A 14 6.96 5.51 11.27
N TYR A 15 6.17 4.60 10.72
CA TYR A 15 4.72 4.63 10.80
C TYR A 15 4.25 3.73 11.94
N ALA A 16 3.32 4.23 12.75
CA ALA A 16 2.78 3.52 13.90
C ALA A 16 1.27 3.76 14.03
N GLY A 17 0.60 3.00 14.91
CA GLY A 17 -0.83 3.16 15.16
C GLY A 17 -1.69 3.03 13.90
N GLU A 18 -2.56 4.02 13.69
CA GLU A 18 -3.52 4.05 12.57
C GLU A 18 -2.82 4.12 11.21
N GLU A 19 -1.75 4.91 11.05
CA GLU A 19 -1.02 5.00 9.77
C GLU A 19 -0.39 3.65 9.39
N ALA A 20 0.14 2.92 10.38
CA ALA A 20 0.68 1.58 10.15
C ALA A 20 -0.43 0.57 9.78
N ALA A 21 -1.64 0.74 10.32
CA ALA A 21 -2.79 -0.08 9.95
C ALA A 21 -3.30 0.26 8.53
N ALA A 22 -3.34 1.54 8.17
CA ALA A 22 -3.68 1.99 6.82
C ALA A 22 -2.69 1.45 5.78
N LEU A 23 -1.38 1.51 6.07
CA LEU A 23 -0.33 0.92 5.23
C LEU A 23 -0.50 -0.59 5.04
N ARG A 24 -0.86 -1.33 6.09
CA ARG A 24 -1.14 -2.77 5.98
C ARG A 24 -2.33 -3.04 5.08
N CYS A 25 -3.42 -2.30 5.24
CA CYS A 25 -4.55 -2.47 4.35
C CYS A 25 -4.18 -2.13 2.91
N ALA A 26 -3.62 -0.95 2.67
CA ALA A 26 -3.21 -0.50 1.35
C ALA A 26 -2.35 -1.57 0.66
N ASN A 27 -1.40 -2.17 1.39
CA ASN A 27 -0.59 -3.26 0.87
C ASN A 27 -1.40 -4.51 0.55
N THR A 28 -2.29 -4.96 1.44
CA THR A 28 -3.15 -6.13 1.19
C THR A 28 -4.01 -5.94 -0.07
N MET A 29 -4.57 -4.75 -0.28
CA MET A 29 -5.35 -4.41 -1.47
C MET A 29 -4.51 -4.49 -2.75
N ALA A 30 -3.39 -3.76 -2.79
CA ALA A 30 -2.54 -3.73 -3.98
C ALA A 30 -1.93 -5.09 -4.30
N PHE A 31 -1.49 -5.83 -3.28
CA PHE A 31 -0.90 -7.15 -3.48
C PHE A 31 -1.93 -8.16 -3.98
N THR A 32 -3.15 -8.14 -3.43
CA THR A 32 -4.25 -8.99 -3.90
C THR A 32 -4.61 -8.69 -5.34
N ALA A 33 -4.67 -7.40 -5.72
CA ALA A 33 -4.97 -7.00 -7.08
C ALA A 33 -3.96 -7.59 -8.08
N VAL A 34 -2.66 -7.49 -7.77
CA VAL A 34 -1.60 -8.07 -8.59
C VAL A 34 -1.69 -9.60 -8.62
N ALA A 35 -1.82 -10.25 -7.46
CA ALA A 35 -1.87 -11.71 -7.38
C ALA A 35 -3.09 -12.32 -8.10
N LEU A 36 -4.26 -11.67 -8.05
CA LEU A 36 -5.44 -12.13 -8.76
C LEU A 36 -5.35 -11.91 -10.26
N GLU A 37 -4.71 -10.82 -10.71
CA GLU A 37 -4.48 -10.58 -12.13
C GLU A 37 -3.47 -11.57 -12.71
N ASP A 38 -2.37 -11.86 -12.01
CA ASP A 38 -1.36 -12.86 -12.40
C ASP A 38 -1.95 -14.27 -12.58
N THR A 39 -3.04 -14.58 -11.87
CA THR A 39 -3.76 -15.86 -11.97
C THR A 39 -4.92 -15.84 -12.97
N GLY A 40 -5.16 -14.71 -13.64
CA GLY A 40 -6.30 -14.52 -14.55
C GLY A 40 -7.66 -14.48 -13.86
N ARG A 41 -7.68 -14.32 -12.52
CA ARG A 41 -8.91 -14.22 -11.70
C ARG A 41 -9.42 -12.80 -11.56
N MET A 42 -8.67 -11.82 -12.06
CA MET A 42 -9.00 -10.40 -12.10
C MET A 42 -8.53 -9.83 -13.43
N SER A 43 -9.34 -8.98 -14.06
CA SER A 43 -8.93 -8.26 -15.26
C SER A 43 -7.97 -7.11 -14.91
N GLU A 44 -7.20 -6.66 -15.90
CA GLU A 44 -6.32 -5.49 -15.75
C GLU A 44 -7.09 -4.24 -15.30
N ALA A 45 -8.29 -4.03 -15.83
CA ALA A 45 -9.15 -2.90 -15.44
C ALA A 45 -9.59 -2.97 -13.97
N GLU A 46 -9.94 -4.15 -13.46
CA GLU A 46 -10.29 -4.35 -12.05
C GLU A 46 -9.07 -4.16 -11.14
N LYS A 47 -7.89 -4.64 -11.56
CA LYS A 47 -6.62 -4.40 -10.86
C LYS A 47 -6.37 -2.90 -10.73
N ASP A 48 -6.51 -2.14 -11.82
CA ASP A 48 -6.29 -0.70 -11.82
C ASP A 48 -7.23 0.05 -10.87
N VAL A 49 -8.49 -0.39 -10.75
CA VAL A 49 -9.44 0.15 -9.76
C VAL A 49 -8.93 -0.12 -8.34
N LEU A 50 -8.51 -1.34 -8.01
CA LEU A 50 -7.97 -1.65 -6.67
C LEU A 50 -6.67 -0.90 -6.36
N LEU A 51 -5.81 -0.69 -7.37
CA LEU A 51 -4.61 0.12 -7.21
C LEU A 51 -4.96 1.60 -6.98
N GLY A 52 -5.96 2.14 -7.67
CA GLY A 52 -6.49 3.48 -7.43
C GLY A 52 -7.03 3.66 -6.01
N ILE A 53 -7.79 2.68 -5.51
CA ILE A 53 -8.26 2.63 -4.13
C ILE A 53 -7.08 2.63 -3.15
N THR A 54 -6.05 1.84 -3.43
CA THR A 54 -4.84 1.79 -2.59
C THR A 54 -4.19 3.17 -2.49
N VAL A 55 -4.07 3.89 -3.60
CA VAL A 55 -3.54 5.26 -3.62
C VAL A 55 -4.40 6.19 -2.76
N LEU A 56 -5.73 6.10 -2.84
CA LEU A 56 -6.62 6.92 -2.02
C LEU A 56 -6.46 6.65 -0.52
N ILE A 57 -6.29 5.39 -0.11
CA ILE A 57 -6.03 5.05 1.29
C ILE A 57 -4.72 5.72 1.77
N LEU A 58 -3.67 5.67 0.95
CA LEU A 58 -2.38 6.29 1.28
C LEU A 58 -2.46 7.82 1.34
N GLU A 59 -3.20 8.45 0.43
CA GLU A 59 -3.33 9.90 0.40
C GLU A 59 -4.15 10.43 1.58
N ASN A 60 -5.21 9.72 1.97
CA ASN A 60 -6.10 10.17 3.03
C ASN A 60 -5.62 9.80 4.44
N HIS A 61 -4.96 8.65 4.61
CA HIS A 61 -4.71 8.06 5.93
C HIS A 61 -3.23 7.86 6.28
N VAL A 62 -2.32 8.18 5.37
CA VAL A 62 -0.87 8.05 5.60
C VAL A 62 -0.18 9.37 5.29
N SER A 63 0.47 9.95 6.29
CA SER A 63 1.21 11.19 6.15
C SER A 63 2.58 10.99 5.49
N GLY A 64 3.22 12.11 5.16
CA GLY A 64 4.54 12.13 4.52
C GLY A 64 4.47 12.21 3.00
N THR A 65 5.63 12.20 2.37
CA THR A 65 5.75 12.32 0.92
C THR A 65 5.39 11.02 0.22
N TRP A 66 5.01 11.10 -1.05
CA TRP A 66 4.76 9.91 -1.87
C TRP A 66 5.92 8.89 -1.84
N GLN A 67 7.17 9.37 -1.86
CA GLN A 67 8.35 8.51 -1.78
C GLN A 67 8.43 7.77 -0.43
N GLN A 68 8.09 8.44 0.68
CA GLN A 68 8.05 7.81 2.00
C GLN A 68 6.94 6.74 2.09
N LYS A 69 5.74 7.06 1.59
CA LYS A 69 4.61 6.12 1.55
C LYS A 69 4.94 4.88 0.70
N LYS A 70 5.52 5.10 -0.48
CA LYS A 70 5.96 4.02 -1.39
C LYS A 70 7.03 3.13 -0.76
N ALA A 71 8.02 3.73 -0.09
CA ALA A 71 9.04 2.97 0.62
C ALA A 71 8.45 2.14 1.77
N ALA A 72 7.50 2.71 2.53
CA ALA A 72 6.81 1.99 3.59
C ALA A 72 5.99 0.82 3.06
N LEU A 73 5.29 0.99 1.94
CA LEU A 73 4.57 -0.11 1.27
C LEU A 73 5.51 -1.23 0.85
N ALA A 74 6.67 -0.91 0.27
CA ALA A 74 7.65 -1.93 -0.11
C ALA A 74 8.10 -2.77 1.11
N VAL A 75 8.34 -2.11 2.25
CA VAL A 75 8.69 -2.79 3.50
C VAL A 75 7.55 -3.68 4.02
N VAL A 76 6.29 -3.23 3.93
CA VAL A 76 5.13 -4.06 4.34
C VAL A 76 4.99 -5.26 3.42
N ARG A 77 5.16 -5.07 2.10
CA ARG A 77 5.11 -6.13 1.09
C ARG A 77 6.17 -7.20 1.33
N ASP A 78 7.42 -6.78 1.52
CA ASP A 78 8.57 -7.69 1.63
C ASP A 78 8.54 -8.53 2.92
N ARG A 79 7.64 -8.20 3.85
CA ARG A 79 7.41 -8.95 5.11
C ARG A 79 6.31 -10.00 5.02
N ARG A 80 5.60 -10.13 3.90
CA ARG A 80 4.40 -10.98 3.79
C ARG A 80 4.52 -12.00 2.66
N ASP A 81 4.02 -13.21 2.94
CA ASP A 81 3.84 -14.24 1.92
C ASP A 81 2.58 -13.98 1.07
N VAL A 82 2.59 -14.49 -0.17
CA VAL A 82 1.49 -14.32 -1.12
C VAL A 82 0.20 -14.95 -0.60
N PHE A 83 0.27 -16.17 -0.08
CA PHE A 83 -0.92 -16.92 0.36
C PHE A 83 -1.52 -16.31 1.62
N GLU A 84 -0.68 -15.92 2.59
CA GLU A 84 -1.11 -15.20 3.79
C GLU A 84 -1.82 -13.88 3.43
N THR A 85 -1.35 -13.20 2.38
CA THR A 85 -1.93 -11.92 1.95
C THR A 85 -3.31 -12.10 1.30
N LEU A 86 -3.53 -13.18 0.55
CA LEU A 86 -4.84 -13.49 -0.04
C LEU A 86 -5.86 -13.90 1.03
N GLU A 87 -5.47 -14.71 2.02
CA GLU A 87 -6.34 -15.04 3.16
C GLU A 87 -6.71 -13.79 3.97
N ASP A 88 -5.73 -12.91 4.21
CA ASP A 88 -5.97 -11.63 4.88
C ASP A 88 -6.94 -10.74 4.10
N PHE A 89 -6.88 -10.74 2.77
CA PHE A 89 -7.83 -10.00 1.96
C PHE A 89 -9.26 -10.55 2.11
N GLU A 90 -9.45 -11.86 1.96
CA GLU A 90 -10.77 -12.48 2.10
C GLU A 90 -11.37 -12.23 3.50
N ARG A 91 -10.52 -12.19 4.53
CA ARG A 91 -10.95 -12.02 5.92
C ARG A 91 -11.13 -10.55 6.33
N PHE A 92 -10.33 -9.64 5.80
CA PHE A 92 -10.21 -8.28 6.35
C PHE A 92 -10.45 -7.15 5.36
N ALA A 93 -10.67 -7.41 4.06
CA ALA A 93 -10.90 -6.35 3.07
C ALA A 93 -12.07 -5.44 3.47
N GLU A 94 -13.22 -6.00 3.85
CA GLU A 94 -14.36 -5.20 4.33
C GLU A 94 -14.03 -4.38 5.58
N GLN A 95 -13.31 -4.98 6.53
CA GLN A 95 -12.92 -4.28 7.75
C GLN A 95 -11.98 -3.13 7.43
N CYS A 96 -11.06 -3.31 6.49
CA CYS A 96 -10.22 -2.22 6.05
C CYS A 96 -11.08 -1.07 5.50
N PHE A 97 -12.01 -1.33 4.59
CA PHE A 97 -12.80 -0.25 4.00
C PHE A 97 -13.65 0.49 5.01
N ARG A 98 -14.12 -0.18 6.06
CA ARG A 98 -14.81 0.46 7.19
C ARG A 98 -13.87 1.34 8.02
N GLN A 99 -12.61 0.92 8.21
CA GLN A 99 -11.64 1.63 9.02
C GLN A 99 -10.96 2.79 8.27
N PHE A 100 -10.77 2.65 6.96
CA PHE A 100 -10.05 3.60 6.10
C PHE A 100 -10.93 3.98 4.89
N PRO A 101 -11.99 4.79 5.10
CA PRO A 101 -12.87 5.21 4.04
C PRO A 101 -12.15 6.09 3.01
N ILE A 102 -12.58 6.00 1.75
CA ILE A 102 -11.96 6.71 0.61
C ILE A 102 -12.86 7.83 0.04
N ASN A 103 -13.99 8.11 0.71
CA ASN A 103 -15.03 9.05 0.30
C ASN A 103 -15.49 9.97 1.44
#